data_AF-A0A2V9ZF09-F1
#
_entry.id   AF-A0A2V9ZF09-F1
#
_cell.length_a   1.000
_cell.length_b   1.000
_cell.length_c   1.000
_cell.angle_alpha   90.00
_cell.angle_beta   90.00
_cell.angle_gamma   90.00
#
_symmetry.space_group_name_H-M   'P 1'
#
loop_
_entity.id
_entity.type
_entity.pdbx_description
1 polymer ?
#
loop_
_entity_poly.entity_id
_entity_poly.type
_entity_poly.pdbx_seq_one_letter_code
_entity_poly.pdbx_strand_id
1 'polypeptide(L)'
;MDSPELELRKWHEWLLWLAAVVLLAALLGAGGYALRRYDPRPAEHELQSQVQQLTVQLQQMKQEQAMPAMVLTRYRNSICYIYGVYHVGQPNRRPGLRARVSGTGFVVADGLIATNRHVAEPWYEDPDSEALLLRGDTPELEKLVAYFPGSPTPVTITPIILSSTNDLAVLRLESRPSGKALQPLPLAESGTPPGELVTVIGYPMGIAGMVAKSPPAVYDRLAYRHDDI
;
A
#
# COMPACT_ATOMS: atom_id res chain seq x y z
N MET A 1 43.24 -20.42 97.24
CA MET A 1 43.66 -20.59 95.85
C MET A 1 42.94 -21.82 95.33
N ASP A 2 41.95 -21.78 94.45
CA ASP A 2 41.35 -20.74 93.59
C ASP A 2 39.83 -21.00 93.52
N SER A 3 38.95 -20.09 93.93
CA SER A 3 38.45 -18.86 93.27
C SER A 3 37.11 -19.10 92.51
N PRO A 4 35.93 -18.78 93.10
CA PRO A 4 34.58 -19.01 92.55
C PRO A 4 34.22 -18.14 91.32
N GLU A 5 35.17 -17.36 90.81
CA GLU A 5 34.99 -16.46 89.67
C GLU A 5 34.95 -17.19 88.31
N LEU A 6 35.49 -18.41 88.22
CA LEU A 6 35.52 -19.19 86.97
C LEU A 6 34.13 -19.70 86.54
N GLU A 7 33.25 -20.00 87.49
CA GLU A 7 31.90 -20.47 87.19
C GLU A 7 31.00 -19.32 86.72
N LEU A 8 31.11 -18.14 87.36
CA LEU A 8 30.35 -16.95 86.95
C LEU A 8 30.69 -16.47 85.54
N ARG A 9 31.95 -16.62 85.10
CA ARG A 9 32.38 -16.28 83.73
C ARG A 9 31.79 -17.22 82.68
N LYS A 10 31.74 -18.53 82.96
CA LYS A 10 31.12 -19.53 82.07
C LYS A 10 29.62 -19.30 81.91
N TRP A 11 28.93 -18.92 82.99
CA TRP A 11 27.50 -18.58 82.94
C TRP A 11 27.22 -17.32 82.10
N HIS A 12 28.07 -16.30 82.19
CA HIS A 12 27.96 -15.11 81.33
C HIS A 12 28.27 -15.41 79.86
N GLU A 13 29.29 -16.22 79.58
CA GLU A 13 29.61 -16.68 78.21
C GLU A 13 28.46 -17.51 77.62
N TRP A 14 27.83 -18.38 78.43
CA TRP A 14 26.64 -19.15 78.03
C TRP A 14 25.42 -18.27 77.72
N LEU A 15 25.16 -17.26 78.55
CA LEU A 15 24.06 -16.31 78.34
C LEU A 15 24.27 -15.45 77.08
N LEU A 16 25.50 -15.02 76.82
CA LEU A 16 25.84 -14.26 75.61
C LEU A 16 25.70 -15.12 74.34
N TRP A 17 26.07 -16.40 74.40
CA TRP A 17 25.85 -17.34 73.30
C TRP A 17 24.37 -17.57 73.01
N LEU A 18 23.54 -17.74 74.04
CA LEU A 18 22.08 -17.86 73.89
C LEU A 18 21.46 -16.61 73.26
N ALA A 19 21.88 -15.42 73.71
CA ALA A 19 21.40 -14.15 73.15
C ALA A 19 21.80 -13.99 71.66
N ALA A 20 23.02 -14.38 71.29
CA ALA A 20 23.48 -14.34 69.90
C ALA A 20 22.67 -15.29 69.00
N VAL A 21 22.35 -16.50 69.47
CA VAL A 21 21.54 -17.47 68.71
C VAL A 21 20.10 -16.97 68.52
N VAL A 22 19.50 -16.36 69.54
CA VAL A 22 18.15 -15.78 69.44
C VAL A 22 18.13 -14.59 68.48
N LEU A 23 19.15 -13.72 68.51
CA LEU A 23 19.27 -12.59 67.58
C LEU A 23 19.44 -13.07 66.13
N LEU A 24 20.25 -14.12 65.92
CA LEU A 24 20.43 -14.73 64.60
C LEU A 24 19.13 -15.36 64.09
N ALA A 25 18.40 -16.05 64.96
CA ALA A 25 17.10 -16.63 64.63
C ALA A 25 16.06 -15.53 64.31
N ALA A 26 16.08 -14.42 65.03
CA ALA A 26 15.21 -13.27 64.77
C ALA A 26 15.55 -12.59 63.44
N LEU A 27 16.84 -12.44 63.10
CA LEU A 27 17.29 -11.91 61.82
C LEU A 27 16.93 -12.84 60.65
N LEU A 28 17.08 -14.15 60.81
CA LEU A 28 16.67 -15.14 59.82
C LEU A 28 15.15 -15.20 59.68
N GLY A 29 14.41 -15.08 60.78
CA GLY A 29 12.95 -15.01 60.79
C GLY A 29 12.42 -13.75 60.12
N ALA A 30 13.01 -12.58 60.42
CA ALA A 30 12.66 -11.31 59.81
C ALA A 30 13.05 -11.26 58.32
N GLY A 31 14.23 -11.77 57.96
CA GLY A 31 14.66 -11.92 56.57
C GLY A 31 13.74 -12.84 55.76
N GLY A 32 13.38 -14.00 56.32
CA GLY A 32 12.43 -14.94 55.72
C GLY A 32 11.01 -14.37 55.61
N TYR A 33 10.58 -13.57 56.58
CA TYR A 33 9.28 -12.90 56.57
C TYR A 33 9.23 -11.76 55.53
N ALA A 34 10.30 -10.99 55.39
CA ALA A 34 10.43 -9.95 54.37
C ALA A 34 10.48 -10.54 52.96
N LEU A 35 11.22 -11.63 52.75
CA LEU A 35 11.29 -12.37 51.48
C LEU A 35 9.94 -13.00 51.10
N ARG A 36 9.15 -13.47 52.07
CA ARG A 36 7.79 -13.99 51.82
C ARG A 36 6.77 -12.91 51.45
N ARG A 37 6.99 -11.64 51.85
CA ARG A 37 6.14 -10.49 51.48
C ARG A 37 6.57 -9.81 50.19
N TYR A 38 7.80 -10.02 49.74
CA TYR A 38 8.28 -9.54 48.44
C TYR A 38 7.73 -10.46 47.34
N ASP A 39 6.46 -10.24 46.98
CA ASP A 39 5.81 -10.97 45.88
C ASP A 39 5.93 -10.13 44.60
N PRO A 40 6.84 -10.45 43.66
CA PRO A 40 7.05 -9.68 42.43
C PRO A 40 5.91 -9.83 41.39
N ARG A 41 4.90 -10.65 41.69
CA ARG A 41 3.79 -11.01 40.80
C ARG A 41 2.87 -9.88 40.31
N PRO A 42 2.58 -8.79 41.05
CA PRO A 42 1.65 -7.77 40.54
C PRO A 42 2.25 -6.97 39.38
N ALA A 43 3.57 -6.75 39.37
CA ALA A 43 4.26 -6.03 38.29
C ALA A 43 4.32 -6.85 36.99
N GLU A 44 4.46 -8.18 37.07
CA GLU A 44 4.47 -9.06 35.89
C GLU A 44 3.10 -9.09 35.20
N HIS A 45 2.00 -9.16 35.95
CA HIS A 45 0.65 -9.11 35.38
C HIS A 45 0.37 -7.77 34.69
N GLU A 46 0.79 -6.66 35.29
CA GLU A 46 0.62 -5.33 34.71
C GLU A 46 1.44 -5.15 33.43
N LEU A 47 2.71 -5.60 33.43
CA LEU A 47 3.57 -5.61 32.24
C LEU A 47 3.02 -6.52 31.13
N GLN A 48 2.54 -7.72 31.47
CA GLN A 48 1.91 -8.62 30.50
C GLN A 48 0.66 -7.99 29.89
N SER A 49 -0.15 -7.30 30.70
CA SER A 49 -1.33 -6.60 30.21
C SER A 49 -0.97 -5.45 29.25
N GLN A 50 0.09 -4.69 29.55
CA GLN A 50 0.58 -3.62 28.68
C GLN A 50 1.15 -4.15 27.36
N VAL A 51 1.93 -5.24 27.39
CA VAL A 51 2.45 -5.88 26.17
C VAL A 51 1.30 -6.43 25.32
N GLN A 52 0.29 -7.06 25.94
CA GLN A 52 -0.89 -7.54 25.22
C GLN A 52 -1.67 -6.38 24.59
N GLN A 53 -1.93 -5.31 25.33
CA GLN A 53 -2.60 -4.11 24.82
C GLN A 53 -1.83 -3.48 23.66
N LEU A 54 -0.52 -3.31 23.80
CA LEU A 54 0.32 -2.73 22.76
C LEU A 54 0.38 -3.64 21.52
N THR A 55 0.39 -4.96 21.71
CA THR A 55 0.36 -5.91 20.60
C THR A 55 -0.96 -5.81 19.82
N VAL A 56 -2.09 -5.72 20.53
CA VAL A 56 -3.41 -5.53 19.93
C VAL A 56 -3.49 -4.20 19.18
N GLN A 57 -3.00 -3.11 19.79
CA GLN A 57 -2.96 -1.80 19.14
C GLN A 57 -2.06 -1.80 17.89
N LEU A 58 -0.88 -2.41 17.95
CA LEU A 58 -0.01 -2.56 16.79
C LEU A 58 -0.65 -3.40 15.69
N GLN A 59 -1.36 -4.48 16.04
CA GLN A 59 -2.10 -5.28 15.08
C GLN A 59 -3.22 -4.47 14.43
N GLN A 60 -3.99 -3.71 15.22
CA GLN A 60 -5.07 -2.88 14.72
C GLN A 60 -4.54 -1.78 13.78
N MET A 61 -3.50 -1.04 14.17
CA MET A 61 -2.87 -0.05 13.32
C MET A 61 -2.28 -0.66 12.04
N LYS A 62 -1.64 -1.83 12.13
CA LYS A 62 -1.16 -2.55 10.94
C LYS A 62 -2.29 -2.96 10.02
N GLN A 63 -3.43 -3.35 10.58
CA GLN A 63 -4.59 -3.77 9.80
C GLN A 63 -5.29 -2.58 9.13
N GLU A 64 -5.42 -1.44 9.82
CA GLU A 64 -5.89 -0.18 9.24
C GLU A 64 -4.98 0.28 8.08
N GLN A 65 -3.65 0.15 8.23
CA GLN A 65 -2.69 0.45 7.16
C GLN A 65 -2.67 -0.59 6.03
N ALA A 66 -3.05 -1.84 6.31
CA ALA A 66 -3.11 -2.92 5.33
C ALA A 66 -4.45 -2.96 4.55
N MET A 67 -5.51 -2.35 5.09
CA MET A 67 -6.84 -2.31 4.48
C MET A 67 -6.80 -1.71 3.05
N PRO A 68 -6.10 -0.59 2.78
CA PRO A 68 -5.91 -0.11 1.41
C PRO A 68 -5.24 -1.17 0.54
N ALA A 69 -4.10 -1.74 0.99
CA ALA A 69 -3.37 -2.76 0.23
C ALA A 69 -4.17 -4.04 -0.07
N MET A 70 -5.10 -4.43 0.80
CA MET A 70 -6.01 -5.55 0.58
C MET A 70 -7.06 -5.25 -0.49
N VAL A 71 -7.68 -4.07 -0.47
CA VAL A 71 -8.61 -3.63 -1.52
C VAL A 71 -7.89 -3.55 -2.87
N LEU A 72 -6.65 -3.03 -2.88
CA LEU A 72 -5.78 -3.02 -4.07
C LEU A 72 -5.54 -4.42 -4.63
N THR A 73 -5.29 -5.40 -3.76
CA THR A 73 -5.04 -6.79 -4.19
C THR A 73 -6.28 -7.44 -4.80
N ARG A 74 -7.48 -7.00 -4.39
CA ARG A 74 -8.75 -7.50 -4.93
C ARG A 74 -9.05 -6.94 -6.33
N TYR A 75 -8.89 -5.63 -6.52
CA TYR A 75 -9.28 -4.95 -7.76
C TYR A 75 -8.12 -4.67 -8.73
N ARG A 76 -6.88 -5.07 -8.40
CA ARG A 76 -5.70 -4.88 -9.28
C ARG A 76 -5.93 -5.30 -10.73
N ASN A 77 -6.62 -6.42 -10.96
CA ASN A 77 -6.81 -6.93 -12.31
C ASN A 77 -7.89 -6.16 -13.08
N SER A 78 -8.64 -5.30 -12.40
CA SER A 78 -9.68 -4.43 -12.96
C SER A 78 -9.19 -3.02 -13.23
N ILE A 79 -7.93 -2.72 -12.92
CA ILE A 79 -7.25 -1.47 -13.27
C ILE A 79 -6.33 -1.80 -14.45
N CYS A 80 -6.40 -1.02 -15.52
CA CYS A 80 -5.68 -1.28 -16.76
C CYS A 80 -4.83 -0.10 -17.18
N TYR A 81 -3.72 -0.40 -17.86
CA TYR A 81 -2.94 0.58 -18.58
C TYR A 81 -3.55 0.80 -19.95
N ILE A 82 -3.87 2.04 -20.29
CA ILE A 82 -4.38 2.42 -21.60
C ILE A 82 -3.22 2.98 -22.41
N TYR A 83 -3.11 2.51 -23.64
CA TYR A 83 -2.18 3.02 -24.63
C TYR A 83 -2.93 3.34 -25.91
N GLY A 84 -2.63 4.49 -26.49
CA GLY A 84 -3.20 4.89 -27.77
C GLY A 84 -2.21 5.60 -28.66
N VAL A 85 -2.55 5.62 -29.94
CA VAL A 85 -1.90 6.40 -30.97
C VAL A 85 -2.98 7.22 -31.64
N TYR A 86 -2.73 8.51 -31.80
CA TYR A 86 -3.63 9.40 -32.51
C TYR A 86 -2.83 10.24 -33.50
N HIS A 87 -3.53 10.76 -34.50
CA HIS A 87 -2.98 11.73 -35.40
C HIS A 87 -3.94 12.88 -35.63
N VAL A 88 -3.39 14.05 -35.90
CA VAL A 88 -4.13 15.26 -36.29
C VAL A 88 -3.60 15.69 -37.63
N GLY A 89 -4.48 15.78 -38.61
CA GLY A 89 -4.11 16.16 -39.96
C GLY A 89 -5.28 16.10 -40.93
N GLN A 90 -5.00 16.45 -42.18
CA GLN A 90 -5.99 16.40 -43.24
C GLN A 90 -6.05 15.00 -43.87
N PRO A 91 -7.23 14.55 -44.32
CA PRO A 91 -7.34 13.34 -45.12
C PRO A 91 -6.38 13.37 -46.32
N ASN A 92 -5.71 12.24 -46.59
CA ASN A 92 -4.77 12.07 -47.70
C ASN A 92 -3.51 12.97 -47.69
N ARG A 93 -3.17 13.59 -46.56
CA ARG A 93 -1.88 14.26 -46.35
C ARG A 93 -1.10 13.58 -45.23
N ARG A 94 0.21 13.85 -45.15
CA ARG A 94 0.98 13.43 -43.98
C ARG A 94 0.38 14.12 -42.74
N PRO A 95 0.08 13.39 -41.66
CA PRO A 95 -0.49 13.99 -40.47
C PRO A 95 0.45 15.08 -39.93
N GLY A 96 -0.11 16.23 -39.56
CA GLY A 96 0.65 17.33 -38.97
C GLY A 96 1.21 16.97 -37.60
N LEU A 97 0.50 16.09 -36.89
CA LEU A 97 0.90 15.51 -35.62
C LEU A 97 0.53 14.02 -35.61
N ARG A 98 1.47 13.17 -35.18
CA ARG A 98 1.19 11.79 -34.78
C ARG A 98 1.85 11.55 -33.44
N ALA A 99 1.06 11.25 -32.43
CA ALA A 99 1.53 11.15 -31.06
C ALA A 99 0.95 9.93 -30.34
N ARG A 100 1.58 9.60 -29.21
CA ARG A 100 1.20 8.49 -28.35
C ARG A 100 0.56 9.05 -27.10
N VAL A 101 -0.56 8.47 -26.69
CA VAL A 101 -1.21 8.76 -25.41
C VAL A 101 -1.06 7.54 -24.51
N SER A 102 -0.95 7.78 -23.21
CA SER A 102 -1.09 6.70 -22.24
C SER A 102 -1.79 7.17 -21.00
N GLY A 103 -2.52 6.27 -20.36
CA GLY A 103 -3.29 6.58 -19.18
C GLY A 103 -3.64 5.35 -18.37
N THR A 104 -4.49 5.56 -17.39
CA THR A 104 -5.04 4.49 -16.55
C THR A 104 -6.55 4.46 -16.74
N GLY A 105 -7.11 3.26 -16.82
CA GLY A 105 -8.55 3.06 -16.74
C GLY A 105 -8.87 2.03 -15.66
N PHE A 106 -10.13 2.02 -15.22
CA PHE A 106 -10.63 0.98 -14.33
C PHE A 106 -12.03 0.54 -14.72
N VAL A 107 -12.34 -0.73 -14.45
CA VAL A 107 -13.62 -1.35 -14.81
C VAL A 107 -14.73 -0.82 -13.91
N VAL A 108 -15.81 -0.33 -14.51
CA VAL A 108 -17.00 0.21 -13.80
C VAL A 108 -18.25 -0.66 -13.97
N ALA A 109 -18.28 -1.49 -15.02
CA ALA A 109 -19.32 -2.50 -15.25
C ALA A 109 -18.77 -3.59 -16.20
N ASP A 110 -19.54 -4.65 -16.47
CA ASP A 110 -19.11 -5.68 -17.43
C ASP A 110 -18.86 -5.03 -18.81
N GLY A 111 -17.64 -5.19 -19.32
CA GLY A 111 -17.22 -4.62 -20.60
C GLY A 111 -16.99 -3.10 -20.61
N LEU A 112 -17.13 -2.38 -19.49
CA LEU A 112 -17.00 -0.92 -19.43
C LEU A 112 -15.85 -0.46 -18.55
N ILE A 113 -15.09 0.51 -19.05
CA ILE A 113 -13.97 1.16 -18.36
C ILE A 113 -14.25 2.65 -18.22
N ALA A 114 -13.94 3.24 -17.05
CA ALA A 114 -13.84 4.67 -16.89
C ALA A 114 -12.37 5.13 -16.95
N THR A 115 -12.14 6.29 -17.56
CA THR A 115 -10.83 6.96 -17.62
C THR A 115 -11.03 8.46 -17.80
N ASN A 116 -9.94 9.22 -17.86
CA ASN A 116 -9.98 10.64 -18.20
C ASN A 116 -10.33 10.84 -19.68
N ARG A 117 -11.03 11.93 -19.99
CA ARG A 117 -11.38 12.28 -21.37
C ARG A 117 -10.13 12.53 -22.20
N HIS A 118 -9.10 13.18 -21.67
CA HIS A 118 -7.84 13.39 -22.37
C HIS A 118 -7.12 12.07 -22.74
N VAL A 119 -7.46 10.93 -22.12
CA VAL A 119 -6.93 9.62 -22.53
C VAL A 119 -7.72 9.05 -23.71
N ALA A 120 -9.02 9.31 -23.76
CA ALA A 120 -9.94 8.85 -24.81
C ALA A 120 -9.90 9.72 -26.07
N GLU A 121 -9.76 11.03 -25.88
CA GLU A 121 -9.60 12.07 -26.91
C GLU A 121 -8.35 12.90 -26.57
N PRO A 122 -7.15 12.47 -26.99
CA PRO A 122 -5.90 13.14 -26.60
C PRO A 122 -5.75 14.57 -27.11
N TRP A 123 -6.52 14.95 -28.12
CA TRP A 123 -6.60 16.32 -28.64
C TRP A 123 -7.50 17.23 -27.78
N TYR A 124 -8.19 16.69 -26.78
CA TYR A 124 -8.99 17.47 -25.85
C TYR A 124 -8.08 18.28 -24.91
N GLU A 125 -8.24 19.61 -24.91
CA GLU A 125 -7.41 20.54 -24.13
C GLU A 125 -5.89 20.42 -24.40
N ASP A 126 -5.51 19.96 -25.59
CA ASP A 126 -4.12 19.88 -26.03
C ASP A 126 -3.75 21.07 -26.94
N PRO A 127 -2.85 21.98 -26.53
CA PRO A 127 -2.53 23.19 -27.27
C PRO A 127 -1.94 22.93 -28.67
N ASP A 128 -1.13 21.87 -28.81
CA ASP A 128 -0.51 21.51 -30.09
C ASP A 128 -1.57 21.03 -31.09
N SER A 129 -2.51 20.20 -30.63
CA SER A 129 -3.67 19.78 -31.41
C SER A 129 -4.59 20.96 -31.72
N GLU A 130 -4.88 21.84 -30.75
CA GLU A 130 -5.76 22.99 -30.94
C GLU A 130 -5.30 23.90 -32.10
N ALA A 131 -3.99 24.16 -32.18
CA ALA A 131 -3.42 24.95 -33.27
C ALA A 131 -3.63 24.31 -34.66
N LEU A 132 -3.67 22.98 -34.75
CA LEU A 132 -3.94 22.24 -35.98
C LEU A 132 -5.44 22.19 -36.29
N LEU A 133 -6.28 21.96 -35.29
CA LEU A 133 -7.74 21.95 -35.42
C LEU A 133 -8.25 23.30 -35.95
N LEU A 134 -7.70 24.42 -35.47
CA LEU A 134 -8.00 25.77 -35.97
C LEU A 134 -7.66 25.99 -37.45
N ARG A 135 -6.75 25.18 -38.02
CA ARG A 135 -6.39 25.18 -39.44
C ARG A 135 -7.28 24.27 -40.29
N GLY A 136 -8.26 23.62 -39.67
CA GLY A 136 -9.18 22.68 -40.31
C GLY A 136 -8.63 21.25 -40.41
N ASP A 137 -7.59 20.91 -39.65
CA ASP A 137 -7.17 19.52 -39.50
C ASP A 137 -8.18 18.75 -38.64
N THR A 138 -8.29 17.44 -38.87
CA THR A 138 -9.19 16.57 -38.11
C THR A 138 -8.39 15.58 -37.27
N PRO A 139 -8.76 15.36 -36.00
CA PRO A 139 -8.11 14.36 -35.17
C PRO A 139 -8.72 12.98 -35.42
N GLU A 140 -7.89 11.95 -35.38
CA GLU A 140 -8.32 10.57 -35.51
C GLU A 140 -7.54 9.66 -34.56
N LEU A 141 -8.25 8.72 -33.96
CA LEU A 141 -7.71 7.72 -33.06
C LEU A 141 -7.27 6.50 -33.90
N GLU A 142 -5.97 6.42 -34.20
CA GLU A 142 -5.39 5.30 -34.95
C GLU A 142 -5.48 3.99 -34.17
N LYS A 143 -5.24 4.05 -32.86
CA LYS A 143 -5.23 2.88 -31.98
C LYS A 143 -5.58 3.25 -30.56
N LEU A 144 -6.38 2.42 -29.90
CA LEU A 144 -6.60 2.52 -28.46
C LEU A 144 -6.81 1.13 -27.86
N VAL A 145 -5.95 0.77 -26.91
CA VAL A 145 -5.91 -0.56 -26.30
C VAL A 145 -5.72 -0.48 -24.78
N ALA A 146 -6.31 -1.44 -24.07
CA ALA A 146 -6.13 -1.64 -22.64
C ALA A 146 -5.30 -2.89 -22.35
N TYR A 147 -4.30 -2.76 -21.49
CA TYR A 147 -3.50 -3.84 -20.94
C TYR A 147 -3.92 -4.12 -19.50
N PHE A 148 -4.39 -5.34 -19.25
CA PHE A 148 -4.81 -5.79 -17.93
C PHE A 148 -3.75 -6.67 -17.26
N PRO A 149 -3.53 -6.53 -15.94
CA PRO A 149 -2.63 -7.41 -15.20
C PRO A 149 -2.99 -8.89 -15.36
N GLY A 150 -2.02 -9.70 -15.78
CA GLY A 150 -2.20 -11.14 -15.97
C GLY A 150 -2.82 -11.55 -17.32
N SER A 151 -3.18 -10.59 -18.18
CA SER A 151 -3.51 -10.86 -19.59
C SER A 151 -2.28 -10.57 -20.46
N PRO A 152 -1.77 -11.55 -21.24
CA PRO A 152 -0.64 -11.31 -22.13
C PRO A 152 -1.04 -10.49 -23.37
N THR A 153 -2.34 -10.44 -23.69
CA THR A 153 -2.87 -9.76 -24.87
C THR A 153 -3.61 -8.48 -24.48
N PRO A 154 -3.38 -7.36 -25.19
CA PRO A 154 -4.21 -6.18 -25.03
C PRO A 154 -5.62 -6.41 -25.55
N VAL A 155 -6.56 -5.60 -25.07
CA VAL A 155 -7.93 -5.54 -25.57
C VAL A 155 -8.16 -4.19 -26.24
N THR A 156 -8.73 -4.18 -27.44
CA THR A 156 -9.16 -2.93 -28.09
C THR A 156 -10.30 -2.29 -27.31
N ILE A 157 -10.22 -0.97 -27.12
CA ILE A 157 -11.23 -0.20 -26.41
C ILE A 157 -11.71 0.96 -27.27
N THR A 158 -13.01 1.24 -27.22
CA THR A 158 -13.64 2.33 -27.97
C THR A 158 -14.35 3.30 -27.05
N PRO A 159 -14.16 4.62 -27.21
CA PRO A 159 -14.95 5.61 -26.49
C PRO A 159 -16.44 5.45 -26.82
N ILE A 160 -17.30 5.47 -25.79
CA ILE A 160 -18.75 5.40 -25.93
C ILE A 160 -19.48 6.60 -25.33
N ILE A 161 -18.93 7.18 -24.26
CA ILE A 161 -19.48 8.34 -23.58
C ILE A 161 -18.32 9.25 -23.24
N LEU A 162 -18.44 10.52 -23.62
CA LEU A 162 -17.47 11.57 -23.34
C LEU A 162 -18.21 12.68 -22.59
N SER A 163 -17.67 13.06 -21.44
CA SER A 163 -18.24 14.17 -20.66
C SER A 163 -17.91 15.50 -21.33
N SER A 164 -18.91 16.37 -21.49
CA SER A 164 -18.76 17.70 -22.10
C SER A 164 -18.22 18.75 -21.13
N THR A 165 -18.30 18.50 -19.82
CA THR A 165 -17.98 19.49 -18.77
C THR A 165 -16.85 19.06 -17.84
N ASN A 166 -16.51 17.77 -17.85
CA ASN A 166 -15.51 17.17 -16.97
C ASN A 166 -14.58 16.29 -17.79
N ASP A 167 -13.33 16.16 -17.36
CA ASP A 167 -12.33 15.27 -17.96
C ASP A 167 -12.60 13.79 -17.62
N LEU A 168 -13.73 13.26 -18.11
CA LEU A 168 -14.20 11.90 -17.86
C LEU A 168 -14.70 11.27 -19.17
N ALA A 169 -14.31 10.01 -19.38
CA ALA A 169 -14.79 9.18 -20.48
C ALA A 169 -15.12 7.76 -20.01
N VAL A 170 -16.11 7.17 -20.67
CA VAL A 170 -16.41 5.73 -20.56
C VAL A 170 -16.07 5.07 -21.88
N LEU A 171 -15.29 4.00 -21.79
CA LEU A 171 -14.83 3.18 -22.91
C LEU A 171 -15.46 1.79 -22.83
N ARG A 172 -15.67 1.18 -23.98
CA ARG A 172 -16.15 -0.21 -24.12
C ARG A 172 -15.00 -1.12 -24.55
N LEU A 173 -14.89 -2.25 -23.88
CA LEU A 173 -14.05 -3.38 -24.27
C LEU A 173 -14.68 -4.10 -25.46
N GLU A 174 -13.95 -4.26 -26.56
CA GLU A 174 -14.44 -5.01 -27.73
C GLU A 174 -14.47 -6.53 -27.49
N SER A 175 -13.62 -7.02 -26.59
CA SER A 175 -13.55 -8.42 -26.20
C SER A 175 -13.24 -8.56 -24.72
N ARG A 176 -13.55 -9.71 -24.12
CA ARG A 176 -13.12 -9.99 -22.74
C ARG A 176 -11.62 -10.30 -22.71
N PRO A 177 -10.84 -9.73 -21.78
CA PRO A 177 -9.43 -10.06 -21.67
C PRO A 177 -9.25 -11.53 -21.26
N SER A 178 -8.19 -12.14 -21.80
CA SER A 178 -7.79 -13.50 -21.45
C SER A 178 -7.27 -13.55 -20.02
N GLY A 179 -7.83 -14.41 -19.17
CA GLY A 179 -7.36 -14.60 -17.78
C GLY A 179 -8.47 -14.54 -16.74
N LYS A 180 -8.18 -13.87 -15.61
CA LYS A 180 -9.13 -13.74 -14.50
C LYS A 180 -10.29 -12.81 -14.86
N ALA A 181 -11.48 -13.12 -14.34
CA ALA A 181 -12.65 -12.26 -14.47
C ALA A 181 -12.37 -10.86 -13.91
N LEU A 182 -12.72 -9.84 -14.69
CA LEU A 182 -12.70 -8.45 -14.27
C LEU A 182 -13.84 -8.20 -13.29
N GLN A 183 -13.55 -7.53 -12.17
CA GLN A 183 -14.56 -7.11 -11.20
C GLN A 183 -14.70 -5.59 -11.22
N PRO A 184 -15.91 -5.04 -11.46
CA PRO A 184 -16.13 -3.61 -11.35
C PRO A 184 -15.66 -3.06 -10.00
N LEU A 185 -14.99 -1.92 -10.01
CA LEU A 185 -14.64 -1.23 -8.78
C LEU A 185 -15.91 -0.64 -8.15
N PRO A 186 -16.12 -0.81 -6.83
CA PRO A 186 -17.24 -0.18 -6.15
C PRO A 186 -17.05 1.34 -6.20
N LEU A 187 -18.09 2.04 -6.66
CA LEU A 187 -18.15 3.49 -6.65
C LEU A 187 -18.80 3.96 -5.36
N ALA A 188 -18.27 5.01 -4.76
CA ALA A 188 -18.89 5.64 -3.60
C ALA A 188 -20.13 6.44 -4.04
N GLU A 189 -21.20 6.36 -3.25
CA GLU A 189 -22.44 7.10 -3.50
C GLU A 189 -22.36 8.58 -3.05
N SER A 190 -21.44 8.88 -2.13
CA SER A 190 -21.22 10.22 -1.59
C SER A 190 -19.74 10.58 -1.58
N GLY A 191 -19.45 11.88 -1.63
CA GLY A 191 -18.08 12.38 -1.52
C GLY A 191 -17.44 12.06 -0.17
N THR A 192 -16.13 11.84 -0.19
CA THR A 192 -15.32 11.61 1.01
C THR A 192 -15.01 12.94 1.71
N PRO A 193 -15.17 13.04 3.04
CA PRO A 193 -14.84 14.27 3.77
C PRO A 193 -13.33 14.58 3.73
N PRO A 194 -12.93 15.86 3.84
CA PRO A 194 -11.51 16.23 3.91
C PRO A 194 -10.79 15.57 5.09
N GLY A 195 -9.55 15.13 4.87
CA GLY A 195 -8.71 14.51 5.91
C GLY A 195 -8.74 12.98 5.94
N GLU A 196 -9.59 12.36 5.15
CA GLU A 196 -9.59 10.91 4.92
C GLU A 196 -8.36 10.44 4.14
N LEU A 197 -7.93 9.21 4.40
CA LEU A 197 -6.81 8.59 3.71
C LEU A 197 -7.20 8.23 2.28
N VAL A 198 -6.48 8.77 1.30
CA VAL A 198 -6.69 8.47 -0.12
C VAL A 198 -5.50 7.68 -0.66
N THR A 199 -5.79 6.60 -1.38
CA THR A 199 -4.79 5.85 -2.14
C THR A 199 -5.05 6.03 -3.63
N VAL A 200 -4.06 6.55 -4.36
CA VAL A 200 -4.11 6.70 -5.81
C VAL A 200 -3.38 5.53 -6.47
N ILE A 201 -3.99 4.97 -7.50
CA ILE A 201 -3.48 3.80 -8.21
C ILE A 201 -3.52 4.09 -9.70
N GLY A 202 -2.45 3.74 -10.38
CA GLY A 202 -2.46 3.74 -11.84
C GLY A 202 -1.10 3.40 -12.40
N TYR A 203 -0.95 3.70 -13.67
CA TYR A 203 0.25 3.46 -14.46
C TYR A 203 0.87 4.78 -14.93
N PRO A 204 1.34 5.64 -14.00
CA PRO A 204 1.76 7.00 -14.32
C PRO A 204 3.02 7.06 -15.18
N MET A 205 3.84 5.99 -15.18
CA MET A 205 5.14 6.00 -15.84
C MET A 205 5.13 5.53 -17.30
N GLY A 206 3.97 5.08 -17.81
CA GLY A 206 3.85 4.54 -19.16
C GLY A 206 4.79 3.37 -19.46
N ILE A 207 4.88 2.97 -20.74
CA ILE A 207 5.79 1.90 -21.18
C ILE A 207 7.26 2.21 -20.90
N ALA A 208 7.70 3.47 -21.05
CA ALA A 208 9.10 3.84 -20.90
C ALA A 208 9.59 3.66 -19.45
N GLY A 209 8.79 4.07 -18.46
CA GLY A 209 9.16 3.85 -17.07
C GLY A 209 8.97 2.40 -16.62
N MET A 210 8.04 1.65 -17.21
CA MET A 210 7.96 0.20 -16.99
C MET A 210 9.21 -0.52 -17.50
N VAL A 211 9.70 -0.16 -18.70
CA VAL A 211 10.96 -0.70 -19.25
C VAL A 211 12.14 -0.33 -18.34
N ALA A 212 12.27 0.93 -17.92
CA ALA A 212 13.34 1.37 -17.02
C ALA A 212 13.37 0.66 -15.66
N LYS A 213 12.25 0.08 -15.22
CA LYS A 213 12.14 -0.70 -13.97
C LYS A 213 12.09 -2.21 -14.20
N SER A 214 12.18 -2.65 -15.46
CA SER A 214 12.17 -4.06 -15.81
C SER A 214 13.53 -4.71 -15.51
N PRO A 215 13.57 -6.03 -15.23
CA PRO A 215 14.83 -6.74 -15.11
C PRO A 215 15.72 -6.54 -16.35
N PRO A 216 17.06 -6.56 -16.20
CA PRO A 216 17.99 -6.28 -17.29
C PRO A 216 17.70 -7.07 -18.57
N ALA A 217 17.37 -8.36 -18.45
CA ALA A 217 17.06 -9.21 -19.60
C ALA A 217 15.83 -8.77 -20.43
N VAL A 218 14.87 -8.06 -19.82
CA VAL A 218 13.69 -7.50 -20.49
C VAL A 218 14.02 -6.11 -21.03
N TYR A 219 14.77 -5.31 -20.26
CA TYR A 219 15.28 -4.02 -20.69
C TYR A 219 16.12 -4.16 -21.97
N ASP A 220 17.08 -5.06 -22.01
CA ASP A 220 17.98 -5.27 -23.16
C ASP A 220 17.21 -5.72 -24.43
N ARG A 221 16.10 -6.45 -24.27
CA ARG A 221 15.28 -6.86 -25.42
C ARG A 221 14.39 -5.73 -25.95
N LEU A 222 13.92 -4.85 -25.08
CA LEU A 222 12.97 -3.79 -25.42
C LEU A 222 13.66 -2.47 -25.78
N ALA A 223 14.79 -2.16 -25.15
CA ALA A 223 15.60 -0.98 -25.43
C ALA A 223 16.27 -1.05 -26.81
N TYR A 224 16.69 -2.25 -27.24
CA TYR A 224 17.37 -2.46 -28.53
C TYR A 224 16.44 -2.62 -29.74
N ARG A 225 15.11 -2.59 -29.56
CA ARG A 225 14.15 -2.72 -30.67
C ARG A 225 13.69 -1.37 -31.26
N HIS A 226 14.47 -0.30 -31.08
CA HIS A 226 14.28 0.93 -31.86
C HIS A 226 14.92 0.76 -33.24
N ASP A 227 14.21 0.10 -34.14
CA ASP A 227 14.14 0.58 -35.52
C ASP A 227 13.14 1.74 -35.51
N ASP A 228 13.63 2.96 -35.70
CA ASP A 228 12.97 4.07 -36.40
C ASP A 228 14.03 5.18 -36.60
N ILE A 229 14.85 4.97 -37.64
CA ILE A 229 15.31 6.02 -38.57
C ILE A 229 14.11 6.37 -39.46
#